data_AF-A0A2G1XWT9-F1
#
_entry.id   AF-A0A2G1XWT9-F1
#
_cell.length_a   1.000
_cell.length_b   1.000
_cell.length_c   1.000
_cell.angle_alpha   90.00
_cell.angle_beta   90.00
_cell.angle_gamma   90.00
#
_symmetry.space_group_name_H-M   'P 1'
#
loop_
_entity.id
_entity.type
_entity.pdbx_description
1 polymer ?
#
loop_
_entity_poly.entity_id
_entity_poly.type
_entity_poly.pdbx_seq_one_letter_code
_entity_poly.pdbx_strand_id
1 'polypeptide(L)' 'MRDFRAIIVRLKIYLSNDIKRKVLDKDVSSVLKINQARFATMKKRNVTPYEDILLFCESENLSCNEIFFD' A
#
# COMPACT_ATOMS: atom_id res chain seq x y z
N MET A 1 3.88 11.82 9.10
CA MET A 1 3.52 11.10 7.86
C MET A 1 4.35 9.83 7.81
N ARG A 2 3.71 8.68 7.68
CA ARG A 2 4.38 7.37 7.64
C ARG A 2 5.30 7.27 6.43
N ASP A 3 6.40 6.55 6.59
CA ASP A 3 7.25 6.20 5.44
C ASP A 3 6.63 5.08 4.61
N PHE A 4 7.20 4.80 3.43
CA PHE A 4 6.59 3.83 2.54
C PHE A 4 6.54 2.42 3.14
N ARG A 5 7.52 2.04 3.95
CA ARG A 5 7.54 0.72 4.62
C ARG A 5 6.41 0.60 5.63
N ALA A 6 6.18 1.62 6.44
CA ALA A 6 5.07 1.68 7.38
C ALA A 6 3.71 1.72 6.67
N ILE A 7 3.60 2.47 5.57
CA ILE A 7 2.40 2.48 4.71
C ILE A 7 2.10 1.08 4.18
N ILE A 8 3.10 0.33 3.70
CA ILE A 8 2.92 -1.05 3.23
C ILE A 8 2.35 -1.94 4.34
N VAL A 9 2.82 -1.80 5.58
CA VAL A 9 2.27 -2.55 6.72
C VAL A 9 0.80 -2.18 6.94
N ARG A 10 0.44 -0.90 6.91
CA ARG A 10 -0.94 -0.45 7.08
C ARG A 10 -1.86 -0.97 5.96
N LEU A 11 -1.40 -0.91 4.71
CA LEU A 11 -2.11 -1.46 3.56
C LEU A 11 -2.32 -2.98 3.69
N LYS A 12 -1.33 -3.73 4.19
CA LYS A 12 -1.50 -5.16 4.44
C LYS A 12 -2.54 -5.46 5.50
N ILE A 13 -2.58 -4.67 6.58
CA ILE A 13 -3.60 -4.81 7.63
C ILE A 13 -4.99 -4.59 7.02
N TYR A 14 -5.15 -3.53 6.23
CA TYR A 14 -6.40 -3.25 5.53
C TYR A 14 -6.82 -4.43 4.63
N LEU A 15 -5.95 -4.87 3.73
CA LEU A 15 -6.22 -5.98 2.82
C LEU A 15 -6.44 -7.33 3.53
N SER A 16 -5.91 -7.49 4.74
CA SER A 16 -6.09 -8.72 5.52
C SER A 16 -7.50 -8.86 6.11
N ASN A 17 -8.26 -7.76 6.21
CA ASN A 17 -9.64 -7.82 6.67
C ASN A 17 -10.53 -8.60 5.70
N ASP A 18 -10.26 -8.50 4.40
CA ASP A 18 -11.05 -9.17 3.36
C ASP A 18 -10.54 -10.57 3.02
N ILE A 19 -9.28 -10.86 3.33
CA ILE A 19 -8.63 -12.10 2.90
C ILE A 19 -8.20 -12.93 4.11
N LYS A 20 -8.75 -14.14 4.25
CA LYS A 20 -8.34 -15.14 5.26
C LYS A 20 -6.96 -15.79 4.96
N ARG A 21 -6.02 -15.03 4.40
CA ARG A 21 -4.65 -15.48 4.14
C ARG A 21 -3.67 -14.32 4.36
N LYS A 22 -2.41 -14.65 4.61
CA LYS A 22 -1.34 -13.66 4.72
C LYS A 22 -1.22 -12.82 3.45
N VAL A 23 -1.32 -11.50 3.61
CA VAL A 23 -1.12 -10.52 2.54
C VAL A 23 0.38 -10.33 2.30
N LEU A 24 0.80 -10.49 1.05
CA LEU A 24 2.19 -10.41 0.60
C LEU A 24 2.43 -9.08 -0.13
N ASP A 25 3.70 -8.74 -0.34
CA ASP A 25 4.08 -7.53 -1.08
C ASP A 25 3.50 -7.52 -2.51
N LYS A 26 3.39 -8.69 -3.14
CA LYS A 26 2.77 -8.84 -4.47
C LYS A 26 1.29 -8.45 -4.49
N ASP A 27 0.58 -8.66 -3.38
CA ASP A 27 -0.83 -8.32 -3.25
C ASP A 27 -0.96 -6.79 -3.16
N VAL A 28 -0.10 -6.15 -2.34
CA VAL A 28 -0.02 -4.69 -2.23
C VAL A 28 0.36 -4.05 -3.57
N SER A 29 1.36 -4.59 -4.28
CA SER A 29 1.73 -4.05 -5.59
C SER A 29 0.60 -4.18 -6.62
N SER A 30 -0.17 -5.27 -6.54
CA SER A 30 -1.31 -5.51 -7.43
C SER A 30 -2.42 -4.49 -7.24
N VAL A 31 -2.81 -4.19 -5.98
CA VAL A 31 -3.88 -3.22 -5.71
C VAL A 31 -3.47 -1.79 -6.06
N LEU A 32 -2.19 -1.45 -5.85
CA LEU A 32 -1.64 -0.16 -6.27
C LEU A 32 -1.39 -0.09 -7.79
N LYS A 33 -1.66 -1.15 -8.55
CA LYS A 33 -1.38 -1.23 -10.00
C LYS A 33 0.09 -0.96 -10.36
N ILE A 34 1.01 -1.26 -9.44
CA ILE A 34 2.47 -1.13 -9.63
C ILE A 34 3.03 -2.51 -9.92
N ASN A 35 3.86 -2.63 -10.97
CA ASN A 35 4.55 -3.90 -11.22
C ASN A 35 5.49 -4.28 -10.06
N GLN A 36 5.70 -5.58 -9.84
CA GLN A 36 6.45 -6.07 -8.66
C GLN A 36 7.91 -5.57 -8.61
N ALA A 37 8.58 -5.44 -9.75
CA ALA A 37 9.96 -4.97 -9.82
C ALA A 37 10.10 -3.49 -9.43
N ARG A 38 9.19 -2.65 -9.92
CA ARG A 38 9.08 -1.23 -9.55
C ARG A 38 8.74 -1.09 -8.08
N PHE A 39 7.75 -1.85 -7.58
CA PHE A 39 7.39 -1.84 -6.16
C PHE A 39 8.56 -2.23 -5.26
N ALA A 40 9.29 -3.30 -5.59
CA ALA A 40 10.47 -3.73 -4.84
C ALA A 40 11.57 -2.65 -4.82
N THR A 41 11.79 -1.97 -5.95
CA THR A 41 12.75 -0.87 -6.06
C THR A 41 12.34 0.32 -5.20
N MET A 42 11.06 0.72 -5.26
CA MET A 42 10.50 1.82 -4.45
C MET A 42 10.59 1.51 -2.96
N LYS A 43 10.22 0.29 -2.54
CA LYS A 43 10.35 -0.17 -1.15
C LYS A 43 11.80 -0.15 -0.66
N LYS A 44 12.74 -0.60 -1.48
CA LYS A 44 14.17 -0.59 -1.15
C LYS A 44 14.67 0.85 -0.94
N ARG A 45 14.29 1.77 -1.82
CA ARG A 45 14.64 3.20 -1.77
C ARG A 45 13.79 4.04 -0.80
N ASN A 46 12.79 3.43 -0.17
CA ASN A 46 11.78 4.10 0.67
C ASN A 46 11.07 5.28 -0.02
N VAL A 47 10.79 5.14 -1.32
CA VAL A 47 10.07 6.15 -2.11
C VAL A 47 8.58 5.83 -2.10
N THR A 48 7.76 6.75 -1.61
CA THR A 48 6.31 6.58 -1.53
C THR A 48 5.64 6.87 -2.88
N PRO A 49 4.89 5.92 -3.46
CA PRO A 49 4.04 6.14 -4.63
C PRO A 49 2.73 6.85 -4.23
N TYR A 50 2.79 8.16 -3.97
CA TYR A 50 1.63 8.90 -3.45
C TYR A 50 0.41 8.82 -4.37
N GLU A 51 0.59 9.02 -5.67
CA GLU A 51 -0.49 8.97 -6.66
C GLU A 51 -1.16 7.59 -6.68
N ASP A 52 -0.38 6.50 -6.78
CA ASP A 52 -0.91 5.14 -6.83
C ASP A 52 -1.69 4.80 -5.54
N ILE A 53 -1.24 5.29 -4.37
CA ILE A 53 -1.92 5.09 -3.08
C ILE A 53 -3.22 5.92 -3.01
N LEU A 54 -3.22 7.16 -3.49
CA LEU A 54 -4.41 8.01 -3.51
C LEU A 54 -5.51 7.42 -4.40
N LEU A 55 -5.14 6.93 -5.60
CA LEU A 55 -6.08 6.26 -6.50
C LEU A 55 -6.66 4.99 -5.90
N PHE A 56 -5.85 4.23 -5.16
CA PHE A 56 -6.34 3.07 -4.39
C PHE A 56 -7.30 3.49 -3.28
N CYS A 57 -6.98 4.55 -2.53
CA CYS A 57 -7.86 5.04 -1.46
C CYS A 57 -9.20 5.51 -2.03
N GLU A 58 -9.20 6.19 -3.18
CA GLU A 58 -10.42 6.59 -3.87
C GLU A 58 -11.26 5.38 -4.31
N SER A 59 -10.65 4.37 -4.93
CA SER A 59 -11.38 3.18 -5.40
C SER A 59 -12.01 2.36 -4.28
N GLU A 60 -11.38 2.34 -3.11
CA GLU A 60 -11.83 1.60 -1.93
C GLU A 60 -12.64 2.45 -0.95
N ASN A 61 -12.90 3.73 -1.27
CA ASN A 61 -13.51 4.71 -0.36
C ASN A 61 -12.83 4.78 1.02
N LEU A 62 -11.50 4.70 1.02
CA LEU A 62 -10.64 4.64 2.19
C LEU A 62 -10.14 6.04 2.60
N SER A 63 -10.10 6.31 3.90
CA SER A 63 -9.47 7.51 4.42
C SER A 63 -7.96 7.50 4.18
N CYS A 64 -7.46 8.51 3.47
CA CYS A 64 -6.02 8.72 3.29
C CYS A 64 -5.33 9.00 4.63
N ASN A 65 -6.04 9.61 5.60
CA ASN A 65 -5.48 9.89 6.92
C ASN A 65 -5.06 8.59 7.62
N GLU A 66 -5.93 7.57 7.57
CA GLU A 66 -5.67 6.23 8.13
C GLU A 66 -4.45 5.53 7.52
N ILE A 67 -4.09 5.88 6.27
CA ILE A 67 -2.94 5.30 5.57
C ILE A 67 -1.65 6.08 5.83
N PHE A 68 -1.69 7.41 5.69
CA PHE A 68 -0.51 8.25 5.75
C PHE A 68 -0.15 8.75 7.16
N PHE A 69 -1.10 8.72 8.10
CA PHE A 69 -0.98 9.33 9.43
C PHE A 69 -1.59 8.43 10.52
N ASP A 70 -1.19 8.66 11.78
CA ASP A 70 -1.74 7.97 12.95
C ASP A 70 -3.08 8.55 13.39
#